data_AF-A0A954MIL1-F1
#
_entry.id   AF-A0A954MIL1-F1
#
_cell.length_a   1.000
_cell.length_b   1.000
_cell.length_c   1.000
_cell.angle_alpha   90.00
_cell.angle_beta   90.00
_cell.angle_gamma   90.00
#
_symmetry.space_group_name_H-M   'P 1'
#
loop_
_entity.id
_entity.type
_entity.pdbx_description
1 polymer ?
#
loop_
_entity_poly.entity_id
_entity_poly.type
_entity_poly.pdbx_seq_one_letter_code
_entity_poly.pdbx_strand_id
1 'polypeptide(L)'
;MHSQRPANGFLLLSVVLCGVVTVANSLSAEETPASAIRIARQGSWWTATSSNFKVRSTSSSVDVAEICELCETYRTHLIRCWRPKDGQHQRHWTPRCEVVVHATITEYHRQLSRAAGNSVGCTTVQVKQGQVQVRRIDLRADASDWAIDALPHEMTHVVLTDQFGDQLPPLWADEGMSVLAESTAKRQIRLEASRTDEARRSTISAASLLFDDTLPRTRRDAFYSCSSELVAFLIEQKDAPSFLRFLSDARKRGYDTALKSEYNINGVSHLQSLWRNHHAQHRSQPAALESLRLLGAAQ
;
A
#
# COMPACT_ATOMS: atom_id res chain seq x y z
N MET A 1 58.78 -56.78 35.36
CA MET A 1 59.37 -56.10 36.53
C MET A 1 58.82 -54.68 36.53
N HIS A 2 57.85 -54.38 37.41
CA HIS A 2 57.91 -53.32 38.45
C HIS A 2 58.18 -51.92 37.84
N SER A 3 57.35 -50.88 37.99
CA SER A 3 56.74 -50.41 39.23
C SER A 3 55.82 -49.19 39.00
N GLN A 4 54.78 -49.08 39.82
CA GLN A 4 54.16 -47.86 40.41
C GLN A 4 53.40 -46.80 39.57
N ARG A 5 52.07 -46.79 39.82
CA ARG A 5 51.18 -45.60 39.99
C ARG A 5 51.47 -44.94 41.38
N PRO A 6 50.95 -43.74 41.82
CA PRO A 6 49.63 -43.16 41.49
C PRO A 6 49.41 -41.60 41.57
N ALA A 7 48.13 -41.24 41.30
CA ALA A 7 47.28 -40.21 41.94
C ALA A 7 47.52 -38.70 41.74
N ASN A 8 46.54 -38.03 41.10
CA ASN A 8 45.52 -37.15 41.71
C ASN A 8 44.60 -36.73 40.54
N GLY A 9 43.30 -37.01 40.48
CA GLY A 9 42.28 -36.85 41.51
C GLY A 9 41.45 -35.61 41.16
N PHE A 10 40.30 -35.77 40.50
CA PHE A 10 39.02 -35.17 40.89
C PHE A 10 37.88 -35.65 39.98
N LEU A 11 36.86 -36.21 40.63
CA LEU A 11 35.51 -36.51 40.18
C LEU A 11 34.72 -35.19 39.99
N LEU A 12 33.82 -35.10 39.00
CA LEU A 12 32.35 -35.14 39.18
C LEU A 12 31.56 -34.50 38.01
N LEU A 13 30.60 -35.32 37.55
CA LEU A 13 29.21 -35.00 37.21
C LEU A 13 28.85 -34.03 36.06
N SER A 14 28.36 -34.67 35.01
CA SER A 14 27.29 -34.31 34.08
C SER A 14 26.20 -33.36 34.63
N VAL A 15 25.82 -32.34 33.86
CA VAL A 15 24.41 -31.90 33.64
C VAL A 15 24.26 -31.35 32.21
N VAL A 16 23.25 -31.86 31.53
CA VAL A 16 22.73 -31.45 30.22
C VAL A 16 22.19 -30.01 30.27
N LEU A 17 22.47 -29.18 29.27
CA LEU A 17 21.53 -28.11 28.89
C LEU A 17 21.49 -27.92 27.38
N CYS A 18 20.31 -28.21 26.84
CA CYS A 18 19.87 -27.89 25.48
C CYS A 18 19.84 -26.37 25.33
N GLY A 19 20.79 -25.80 24.61
CA GLY A 19 20.85 -24.37 24.32
C GLY A 19 20.05 -24.04 23.06
N VAL A 20 18.81 -23.59 23.24
CA VAL A 20 18.01 -22.93 22.20
C VAL A 20 18.78 -21.68 21.76
N VAL A 21 19.24 -21.67 20.50
CA VAL A 21 19.78 -20.45 19.87
C VAL A 21 18.61 -19.51 19.64
N THR A 22 18.41 -18.59 20.58
CA THR A 22 17.55 -17.42 20.38
C THR A 22 18.33 -16.45 19.50
N VAL A 23 18.00 -16.42 18.21
CA VAL A 23 18.45 -15.34 17.31
C VAL A 23 17.68 -14.08 17.73
N ALA A 24 18.29 -13.28 18.59
CA ALA A 24 17.83 -11.93 18.86
C ALA A 24 18.05 -11.09 17.59
N ASN A 25 16.98 -10.90 16.81
CA ASN A 25 16.95 -9.89 15.75
C ASN A 25 17.07 -8.51 16.40
N SER A 26 18.26 -7.94 16.34
CA SER A 26 18.51 -6.53 16.66
C SER A 26 18.05 -5.68 15.47
N LEU A 27 16.75 -5.40 15.41
CA LEU A 27 16.26 -4.25 14.65
C LEU A 27 16.77 -3.01 15.36
N SER A 28 17.73 -2.32 14.75
CA SER A 28 18.20 -1.02 15.21
C SER A 28 17.03 -0.03 15.10
N ALA A 29 16.45 0.27 16.26
CA ALA A 29 15.43 1.29 16.44
C ALA A 29 16.06 2.68 16.30
N GLU A 30 15.97 3.28 15.11
CA GLU A 30 15.74 4.72 15.04
C GLU A 30 14.22 4.97 15.14
N GLU A 31 13.64 4.64 16.28
CA GLU A 31 12.28 5.07 16.61
C GLU A 31 12.35 6.54 17.03
N THR A 32 11.97 7.42 16.11
CA THR A 32 11.50 8.75 16.49
C THR A 32 10.27 8.54 17.39
N PRO A 33 10.16 9.14 18.58
CA PRO A 33 9.04 8.88 19.47
C PRO A 33 7.73 9.18 18.72
N ALA A 34 6.82 8.19 18.72
CA ALA A 34 5.48 8.35 18.18
C ALA A 34 4.89 9.64 18.76
N SER A 35 4.53 10.57 17.89
CA SER A 35 3.98 11.84 18.36
C SER A 35 2.68 11.56 19.11
N ALA A 36 2.64 11.91 20.40
CA ALA A 36 1.50 11.61 21.26
C ALA A 36 0.18 12.07 20.62
N ILE A 37 -0.76 11.13 20.48
CA ILE A 37 -2.09 11.42 19.95
C ILE A 37 -2.86 12.26 20.98
N ARG A 38 -3.43 13.37 20.52
CA ARG A 38 -4.28 14.24 21.33
C ARG A 38 -5.73 14.04 20.94
N ILE A 39 -6.56 13.75 21.93
CA ILE A 39 -8.01 13.59 21.74
C ILE A 39 -8.71 14.85 22.25
N ALA A 40 -9.66 15.35 21.48
CA ALA A 40 -10.53 16.44 21.86
C ALA A 40 -11.97 16.16 21.40
N ARG A 41 -12.94 16.77 22.08
CA ARG A 41 -14.34 16.75 21.69
C ARG A 41 -14.84 18.18 21.50
N GLN A 42 -15.50 18.44 20.38
CA GLN A 42 -16.13 19.72 20.07
C GLN A 42 -17.55 19.47 19.56
N GLY A 43 -18.55 19.79 20.39
CA GLY A 43 -19.94 19.43 20.10
C GLY A 43 -20.11 17.90 19.98
N SER A 44 -20.67 17.46 18.85
CA SER A 44 -20.84 16.03 18.53
C SER A 44 -19.59 15.37 17.94
N TRP A 45 -18.54 16.13 17.63
CA TRP A 45 -17.34 15.61 16.99
C TRP A 45 -16.29 15.16 17.99
N TRP A 46 -15.85 13.93 17.87
CA TRP A 46 -14.59 13.43 18.42
C TRP A 46 -13.47 13.70 17.42
N THR A 47 -12.32 14.15 17.90
CA THR A 47 -11.14 14.43 17.09
C THR A 47 -9.90 13.84 17.74
N ALA A 48 -9.14 13.04 17.00
CA ALA A 48 -7.78 12.67 17.36
C ALA A 48 -6.79 13.40 16.44
N THR A 49 -5.65 13.83 16.98
CA THR A 49 -4.61 14.53 16.21
C THR A 49 -3.24 13.97 16.54
N SER A 50 -2.51 13.60 15.51
CA SER A 50 -1.11 13.17 15.56
C SER A 50 -0.22 14.18 14.81
N SER A 51 0.99 13.77 14.44
CA SER A 51 1.87 14.59 13.62
C SER A 51 1.39 14.75 12.18
N ASN A 52 0.85 13.68 11.58
CA ASN A 52 0.46 13.68 10.17
C ASN A 52 -1.06 13.69 9.95
N PHE A 53 -1.86 13.40 10.98
CA PHE A 53 -3.30 13.18 10.83
C PHE A 53 -4.15 14.02 11.78
N LYS A 54 -5.35 14.34 11.31
CA LYS A 54 -6.47 14.81 12.11
C LYS A 54 -7.68 13.94 11.77
N VAL A 55 -7.98 12.98 12.63
CA VAL A 55 -9.11 12.06 12.47
C VAL A 55 -10.33 12.64 13.18
N ARG A 56 -11.49 12.63 12.53
CA ARG A 56 -12.75 13.13 13.09
C ARG A 56 -13.91 12.19 12.82
N SER A 57 -14.78 12.02 13.82
CA SER A 57 -16.06 11.34 13.64
C SER A 57 -17.13 11.95 14.54
N THR A 58 -18.38 11.92 14.10
CA THR A 58 -19.55 12.11 14.98
C THR A 58 -20.04 10.79 15.56
N SER A 59 -19.57 9.65 15.05
CA SER A 59 -19.94 8.35 15.56
C SER A 59 -19.21 8.05 16.87
N SER A 60 -19.95 7.58 17.86
CA SER A 60 -19.38 7.00 19.07
C SER A 60 -19.03 5.51 18.90
N SER A 61 -19.32 4.91 17.74
CA SER A 61 -19.02 3.50 17.44
C SER A 61 -17.58 3.25 16.99
N VAL A 62 -16.77 4.30 16.88
CA VAL A 62 -15.38 4.22 16.43
C VAL A 62 -14.47 4.91 17.43
N ASP A 63 -13.28 4.36 17.62
CA ASP A 63 -12.23 5.03 18.37
C ASP A 63 -11.37 5.88 17.41
N VAL A 64 -11.51 7.20 17.50
CA VAL A 64 -10.75 8.12 16.65
C VAL A 64 -9.23 8.06 16.92
N ALA A 65 -8.80 7.68 18.12
CA ALA A 65 -7.39 7.55 18.46
C ALA A 65 -6.78 6.31 17.82
N GLU A 66 -7.44 5.16 17.90
CA GLU A 66 -7.03 3.91 17.23
C GLU A 66 -6.92 4.12 15.71
N ILE A 67 -7.92 4.77 15.10
CA ILE A 67 -7.88 5.09 13.67
C ILE A 67 -6.70 6.01 13.34
N CYS A 68 -6.39 6.97 14.21
CA CYS A 68 -5.28 7.90 14.01
C CYS A 68 -3.91 7.20 14.11
N GLU A 69 -3.76 6.26 15.04
CA GLU A 69 -2.61 5.35 15.16
C GLU A 69 -2.46 4.47 13.92
N LEU A 70 -3.56 3.90 13.44
CA LEU A 70 -3.60 3.08 12.23
C LEU A 70 -3.18 3.89 10.99
N CYS A 71 -3.60 5.15 10.89
CA CYS A 71 -3.19 6.05 9.80
C CYS A 71 -1.68 6.31 9.81
N GLU A 72 -1.07 6.59 10.98
CA GLU A 72 0.39 6.77 11.10
C GLU A 72 1.15 5.50 10.72
N THR A 73 0.60 4.35 11.12
CA THR A 73 1.15 3.03 10.81
C THR A 73 1.14 2.77 9.29
N TYR A 74 -0.01 2.95 8.63
CA TYR A 74 -0.11 2.78 7.18
C TYR A 74 0.76 3.76 6.42
N ARG A 75 0.78 5.04 6.81
CA ARG A 75 1.66 6.03 6.19
C ARG A 75 3.12 5.60 6.25
N THR A 76 3.59 5.19 7.43
CA THR A 76 4.97 4.75 7.62
C THR A 76 5.30 3.54 6.76
N HIS A 77 4.39 2.57 6.70
CA HIS A 77 4.55 1.39 5.86
C HIS A 77 4.58 1.74 4.37
N LEU A 78 3.58 2.47 3.87
CA LEU A 78 3.44 2.81 2.45
C LEU A 78 4.56 3.70 1.94
N ILE A 79 5.08 4.63 2.76
CA ILE A 79 6.30 5.40 2.41
C ILE A 79 7.50 4.48 2.20
N ARG A 80 7.63 3.40 2.99
CA ARG A 80 8.72 2.42 2.82
C ARG A 80 8.53 1.59 1.55
N CYS A 81 7.30 1.14 1.28
CA CYS A 81 6.96 0.38 0.08
C CYS A 81 7.26 1.16 -1.20
N TRP A 82 6.90 2.44 -1.23
CA TRP A 82 6.98 3.30 -2.40
C TRP A 82 8.13 4.31 -2.31
N ARG A 83 9.22 4.00 -1.60
CA ARG A 83 10.32 4.95 -1.44
C ARG A 83 11.13 5.09 -2.75
N PRO A 84 11.27 6.29 -3.33
CA PRO A 84 12.25 6.50 -4.38
C PRO A 84 13.67 6.31 -3.83
N LYS A 85 14.58 5.74 -4.63
CA LYS A 85 15.95 5.39 -4.19
C LYS A 85 16.70 6.55 -3.52
N ASP A 86 16.52 7.76 -4.04
CA ASP A 86 17.15 9.00 -3.55
C ASP A 86 16.13 10.00 -2.98
N GLY A 87 14.90 9.55 -2.71
CA GLY A 87 13.78 10.40 -2.32
C GLY A 87 13.79 10.75 -0.84
N GLN A 88 13.73 12.05 -0.53
CA GLN A 88 13.29 12.51 0.78
C GLN A 88 11.77 12.49 0.84
N HIS A 89 11.22 12.13 1.99
CA HIS A 89 9.79 12.26 2.29
C HIS A 89 9.62 13.26 3.43
N GLN A 90 8.47 13.92 3.50
CA GLN A 90 8.19 14.84 4.59
C GLN A 90 8.18 14.07 5.92
N ARG A 91 8.93 14.53 6.93
CA ARG A 91 8.84 13.94 8.29
C ARG A 91 7.44 14.11 8.87
N HIS A 92 6.87 15.29 8.66
CA HIS A 92 5.51 15.65 9.06
C HIS A 92 4.77 16.32 7.92
N TRP A 93 3.54 15.90 7.65
CA TRP A 93 2.69 16.52 6.65
C TRP A 93 2.15 17.87 7.13
N THR A 94 2.44 18.90 6.36
CA THR A 94 1.81 20.23 6.48
C THR A 94 1.15 20.56 5.15
N PRO A 95 -0.20 20.68 5.09
CA PRO A 95 -1.15 20.38 6.16
C PRO A 95 -1.23 18.87 6.47
N ARG A 96 -1.71 18.55 7.68
CA ARG A 96 -2.07 17.17 8.06
C ARG A 96 -3.14 16.61 7.13
N CYS A 97 -3.16 15.30 6.96
CA CYS A 97 -4.27 14.62 6.33
C CYS A 97 -5.48 14.58 7.27
N GLU A 98 -6.60 15.11 6.80
CA GLU A 98 -7.86 15.04 7.52
C GLU A 98 -8.58 13.72 7.19
N VAL A 99 -8.87 12.91 8.18
CA VAL A 99 -9.64 11.67 8.00
C VAL A 99 -11.01 11.87 8.63
N VAL A 100 -12.07 11.80 7.83
CA VAL A 100 -13.44 11.92 8.32
C VAL A 100 -14.14 10.57 8.23
N VAL A 101 -14.54 10.07 9.38
CA VAL A 101 -15.17 8.75 9.52
C VAL A 101 -16.66 8.95 9.71
N HIS A 102 -17.43 8.51 8.72
CA HIS A 102 -18.88 8.61 8.65
C HIS A 102 -19.51 7.36 9.25
N ALA A 103 -20.55 7.52 10.07
CA ALA A 103 -21.19 6.39 10.74
C ALA A 103 -21.91 5.48 9.73
N THR A 104 -22.46 6.06 8.66
CA THR A 104 -23.28 5.36 7.67
C THR A 104 -23.01 5.82 6.24
N ILE A 105 -23.37 5.00 5.25
CA ILE A 105 -23.37 5.38 3.83
C ILE A 105 -24.19 6.65 3.55
N THR A 106 -25.28 6.88 4.29
CA THR A 106 -26.13 8.06 4.13
C THR A 106 -25.37 9.34 4.52
N GLU A 107 -24.66 9.33 5.64
CA GLU A 107 -23.82 10.45 6.07
C GLU A 107 -22.67 10.71 5.09
N TYR A 108 -22.03 9.62 4.64
CA TYR A 108 -20.96 9.64 3.66
C TYR A 108 -21.39 10.33 2.35
N HIS A 109 -22.53 9.92 1.78
CA HIS A 109 -23.06 10.52 0.54
C HIS A 109 -23.56 11.96 0.72
N ARG A 110 -24.06 12.30 1.91
CA ARG A 110 -24.46 13.68 2.22
C ARG A 110 -23.26 14.63 2.15
N GLN A 111 -22.05 14.17 2.47
CA GLN A 111 -20.85 15.00 2.48
C GLN A 111 -20.09 15.01 1.15
N LEU A 112 -20.02 13.90 0.43
CA LEU A 112 -19.19 13.75 -0.79
C LEU A 112 -19.93 13.88 -2.11
N SER A 113 -21.24 14.14 -2.09
CA SER A 113 -22.15 13.97 -3.22
C SER A 113 -22.26 12.52 -3.70
N ARG A 114 -23.18 12.22 -4.63
CA ARG A 114 -23.37 10.86 -5.19
C ARG A 114 -22.17 10.36 -6.00
N ALA A 115 -21.19 11.21 -6.29
CA ALA A 115 -19.99 10.86 -7.06
C ALA A 115 -19.12 9.80 -6.37
N ALA A 116 -19.15 9.70 -5.03
CA ALA A 116 -18.46 8.65 -4.28
C ALA A 116 -19.03 7.23 -4.56
N GLY A 117 -20.20 7.13 -5.19
CA GLY A 117 -20.77 5.85 -5.62
C GLY A 117 -21.10 4.94 -4.45
N ASN A 118 -20.52 3.73 -4.43
CA ASN A 118 -20.67 2.77 -3.33
C ASN A 118 -19.32 2.48 -2.65
N SER A 119 -18.34 3.38 -2.78
CA SER A 119 -17.03 3.17 -2.18
C SER A 119 -17.13 3.14 -0.65
N VAL A 120 -16.11 2.54 -0.03
CA VAL A 120 -15.94 2.52 1.43
C VAL A 120 -15.04 3.68 1.87
N GLY A 121 -14.12 4.08 1.00
CA GLY A 121 -13.23 5.22 1.16
C GLY A 121 -13.28 6.14 -0.05
N CYS A 122 -12.82 7.38 0.13
CA CYS A 122 -12.48 8.28 -0.97
C CYS A 122 -11.42 9.28 -0.51
N THR A 123 -10.44 9.52 -1.37
CA THR A 123 -9.40 10.51 -1.18
C THR A 123 -9.70 11.79 -1.95
N THR A 124 -9.51 12.93 -1.30
CA THR A 124 -9.51 14.26 -1.91
C THR A 124 -8.18 14.93 -1.64
N VAL A 125 -7.46 15.26 -2.71
CA VAL A 125 -6.21 15.99 -2.64
C VAL A 125 -6.26 17.20 -3.56
N GLN A 126 -5.73 18.33 -3.07
CA GLN A 126 -5.57 19.53 -3.87
C GLN A 126 -4.13 19.99 -3.80
N VAL A 127 -3.48 20.12 -4.95
CA VAL A 127 -2.11 20.62 -5.06
C VAL A 127 -2.15 21.95 -5.78
N LYS A 128 -1.43 22.94 -5.25
CA LYS A 128 -1.33 24.28 -5.82
C LYS A 128 0.13 24.70 -5.77
N GLN A 129 0.68 25.07 -6.94
CA GLN A 129 2.08 25.50 -7.08
C GLN A 129 3.09 24.49 -6.48
N GLY A 130 2.92 23.20 -6.79
CA GLY A 130 3.79 22.14 -6.28
C GLY A 130 3.60 21.79 -4.80
N GLN A 131 2.66 22.43 -4.11
CA GLN A 131 2.43 22.21 -2.68
C GLN A 131 1.02 21.71 -2.42
N VAL A 132 0.94 20.66 -1.61
CA VAL A 132 -0.35 20.09 -1.18
C VAL A 132 -1.05 21.07 -0.24
N GLN A 133 -2.24 21.51 -0.63
CA GLN A 133 -3.10 22.42 0.14
C GLN A 133 -4.19 21.69 0.91
N VAL A 134 -4.65 20.55 0.39
CA VAL A 134 -5.66 19.69 1.00
C VAL A 134 -5.22 18.24 0.88
N ARG A 135 -5.27 17.52 2.01
CA ARG A 135 -5.19 16.06 2.09
C ARG A 135 -6.39 15.61 2.90
N ARG A 136 -7.29 14.84 2.30
CA ARG A 136 -8.47 14.36 2.99
C ARG A 136 -8.82 12.94 2.56
N ILE A 137 -9.17 12.12 3.55
CA ILE A 137 -9.76 10.80 3.35
C ILE A 137 -11.12 10.80 4.04
N ASP A 138 -12.15 10.32 3.35
CA ASP A 138 -13.45 10.05 3.94
C ASP A 138 -13.69 8.54 3.96
N LEU A 139 -14.08 7.99 5.12
CA LEU A 139 -14.28 6.55 5.32
C LEU A 139 -15.67 6.26 5.88
N ARG A 140 -16.20 5.08 5.56
CA ARG A 140 -17.45 4.55 6.11
C ARG A 140 -17.17 3.53 7.21
N ALA A 141 -17.59 3.85 8.44
CA ALA A 141 -17.48 2.94 9.58
C ALA A 141 -18.44 1.75 9.51
N ASP A 142 -19.51 1.83 8.71
CA ASP A 142 -20.50 0.75 8.54
C ASP A 142 -20.03 -0.41 7.64
N ALA A 143 -18.87 -0.28 7.01
CA ALA A 143 -18.29 -1.32 6.14
C ALA A 143 -17.20 -2.09 6.89
N SER A 144 -17.33 -3.41 7.02
CA SER A 144 -16.39 -4.23 7.80
C SER A 144 -14.95 -4.24 7.25
N ASP A 145 -14.76 -3.89 5.99
CA ASP A 145 -13.47 -3.91 5.28
C ASP A 145 -12.75 -2.54 5.28
N TRP A 146 -13.31 -1.50 5.93
CA TRP A 146 -12.73 -0.16 5.85
C TRP A 146 -11.28 -0.09 6.36
N ALA A 147 -10.95 -0.83 7.42
CA ALA A 147 -9.64 -0.72 8.08
C ALA A 147 -8.53 -1.38 7.27
N ILE A 148 -8.81 -2.53 6.64
CA ILE A 148 -7.80 -3.38 6.00
C ILE A 148 -7.78 -3.28 4.48
N ASP A 149 -8.86 -2.78 3.86
CA ASP A 149 -8.96 -2.59 2.42
C ASP A 149 -9.02 -1.09 2.07
N ALA A 150 -10.05 -0.38 2.55
CA ALA A 150 -10.28 0.99 2.10
C ALA A 150 -9.24 1.99 2.61
N LEU A 151 -8.92 2.00 3.90
CA LEU A 151 -7.95 2.92 4.47
C LEU A 151 -6.55 2.78 3.83
N PRO A 152 -5.93 1.58 3.71
CA PRO A 152 -4.64 1.46 3.05
C PRO A 152 -4.69 1.82 1.55
N HIS A 153 -5.78 1.53 0.85
CA HIS A 153 -6.01 1.97 -0.53
C HIS A 153 -5.98 3.50 -0.62
N GLU A 154 -6.83 4.18 0.15
CA GLU A 154 -6.91 5.65 0.17
C GLU A 154 -5.61 6.31 0.65
N MET A 155 -4.94 5.72 1.64
CA MET A 155 -3.67 6.21 2.14
C MET A 155 -2.57 6.16 1.07
N THR A 156 -2.63 5.19 0.16
CA THR A 156 -1.67 5.07 -0.94
C THR A 156 -1.74 6.29 -1.86
N HIS A 157 -2.93 6.75 -2.24
CA HIS A 157 -3.11 7.98 -3.01
C HIS A 157 -2.50 9.22 -2.31
N VAL A 158 -2.70 9.34 -1.00
CA VAL A 158 -2.15 10.47 -0.22
C VAL A 158 -0.62 10.42 -0.17
N VAL A 159 -0.04 9.24 0.05
CA VAL A 159 1.42 9.03 0.06
C VAL A 159 2.03 9.31 -1.31
N LEU A 160 1.40 8.81 -2.39
CA LEU A 160 1.88 9.03 -3.74
C LEU A 160 1.80 10.51 -4.13
N THR A 161 0.76 11.24 -3.70
CA THR A 161 0.72 12.69 -3.92
C THR A 161 1.90 13.40 -3.25
N ASP A 162 2.29 13.00 -2.04
CA ASP A 162 3.44 13.60 -1.36
C ASP A 162 4.76 13.34 -2.07
N GLN A 163 4.88 12.18 -2.73
CA GLN A 163 6.09 11.78 -3.47
C GLN A 163 6.18 12.40 -4.87
N PHE A 164 5.04 12.54 -5.55
CA PHE A 164 4.98 12.98 -6.95
C PHE A 164 4.60 14.47 -7.10
N GLY A 165 4.05 15.11 -6.07
CA GLY A 165 3.63 16.52 -6.12
C GLY A 165 2.59 16.77 -7.22
N ASP A 166 2.84 17.80 -8.05
CA ASP A 166 2.00 18.14 -9.22
C ASP A 166 2.08 17.10 -10.36
N GLN A 167 2.89 16.05 -10.21
CA GLN A 167 3.19 15.08 -11.25
C GLN A 167 2.67 13.69 -10.90
N LEU A 168 1.40 13.63 -10.49
CA LEU A 168 0.73 12.41 -10.05
C LEU A 168 0.94 11.24 -11.03
N PRO A 169 1.01 10.00 -10.51
CA PRO A 169 1.03 8.81 -11.36
C PRO A 169 -0.18 8.79 -12.32
N PRO A 170 -0.03 8.17 -13.50
CA PRO A 170 -1.17 7.90 -14.37
C PRO A 170 -2.18 6.99 -13.65
N LEU A 171 -3.46 7.11 -14.01
CA LEU A 171 -4.58 6.46 -13.31
C LEU A 171 -4.35 4.97 -13.04
N TRP A 172 -3.93 4.19 -14.04
CA TRP A 172 -3.67 2.76 -13.86
C TRP A 172 -2.58 2.48 -12.82
N ALA A 173 -1.56 3.33 -12.73
CA ALA A 173 -0.45 3.11 -11.79
C ALA A 173 -0.88 3.51 -10.39
N ASP A 174 -1.58 4.64 -10.26
CA ASP A 174 -2.14 5.12 -8.99
C ASP A 174 -3.09 4.08 -8.38
N GLU A 175 -4.10 3.65 -9.13
CA GLU A 175 -5.05 2.62 -8.71
C GLU A 175 -4.39 1.25 -8.52
N GLY A 176 -3.45 0.88 -9.40
CA GLY A 176 -2.71 -0.38 -9.28
C GLY A 176 -1.92 -0.45 -7.97
N MET A 177 -1.18 0.61 -7.62
CA MET A 177 -0.46 0.70 -6.35
C MET A 177 -1.41 0.67 -5.14
N SER A 178 -2.54 1.38 -5.20
CA SER A 178 -3.54 1.40 -4.13
C SER A 178 -4.20 0.03 -3.92
N VAL A 179 -4.54 -0.68 -4.99
CA VAL A 179 -5.10 -2.05 -4.91
C VAL A 179 -4.09 -3.03 -4.32
N LEU A 180 -2.77 -2.85 -4.57
CA LEU A 180 -1.76 -3.70 -3.95
C LEU A 180 -1.70 -3.57 -2.42
N ALA A 181 -2.19 -2.46 -1.86
CA ALA A 181 -2.29 -2.23 -0.43
C ALA A 181 -3.58 -2.82 0.20
N GLU A 182 -4.51 -3.33 -0.62
CA GLU A 182 -5.70 -4.04 -0.13
C GLU A 182 -5.36 -5.46 0.36
N SER A 183 -6.28 -6.05 1.13
CA SER A 183 -6.15 -7.44 1.57
C SER A 183 -6.12 -8.42 0.38
N THR A 184 -5.49 -9.57 0.60
CA THR A 184 -5.48 -10.67 -0.38
C THR A 184 -6.90 -11.10 -0.76
N ALA A 185 -7.85 -11.10 0.18
CA ALA A 185 -9.23 -11.46 -0.10
C ALA A 185 -9.89 -10.48 -1.09
N LYS A 186 -9.70 -9.16 -0.90
CA LYS A 186 -10.24 -8.15 -1.81
C LYS A 186 -9.63 -8.23 -3.21
N ARG A 187 -8.31 -8.38 -3.28
CA ARG A 187 -7.58 -8.56 -4.55
C ARG A 187 -8.04 -9.82 -5.29
N GLN A 188 -8.32 -10.90 -4.58
CA GLN A 188 -8.82 -12.14 -5.17
C GLN A 188 -10.21 -11.96 -5.82
N ILE A 189 -11.12 -11.21 -5.18
CA ILE A 189 -12.44 -10.87 -5.76
C ILE A 189 -12.27 -10.12 -7.09
N ARG A 190 -11.35 -9.15 -7.15
CA ARG A 190 -11.07 -8.38 -8.37
C ARG A 190 -10.46 -9.24 -9.47
N LEU A 191 -9.56 -10.15 -9.10
CA LEU A 191 -8.96 -11.12 -10.01
C LEU A 191 -10.01 -12.05 -10.65
N GLU A 192 -10.99 -12.50 -9.87
CA GLU A 192 -12.10 -13.32 -10.39
C GLU A 192 -12.98 -12.55 -11.38
N ALA A 193 -13.22 -11.26 -11.12
CA ALA A 193 -13.92 -10.39 -12.06
C ALA A 193 -13.14 -10.25 -13.38
N SER A 194 -11.81 -10.05 -13.31
CA SER A 194 -10.92 -10.01 -14.47
C SER A 194 -10.93 -11.31 -15.28
N ARG A 195 -10.82 -12.47 -14.60
CA ARG A 195 -10.90 -13.81 -15.25
C ARG A 195 -12.21 -14.03 -15.99
N THR A 196 -13.31 -13.52 -15.47
CA THR A 196 -14.61 -13.58 -16.14
C THR A 196 -14.59 -12.80 -17.45
N ASP A 197 -13.92 -11.65 -17.47
CA ASP A 197 -13.76 -10.85 -18.68
C ASP A 197 -12.79 -11.48 -19.69
N GLU A 198 -11.76 -12.21 -19.23
CA GLU A 198 -10.89 -13.02 -20.08
C GLU A 198 -11.70 -14.08 -20.83
N ALA A 199 -12.57 -14.81 -20.12
CA ALA A 199 -13.42 -15.84 -20.72
C ALA A 199 -14.34 -15.27 -21.82
N ARG A 200 -14.70 -13.99 -21.71
CA ARG A 200 -15.49 -13.25 -22.71
C ARG A 200 -14.65 -12.60 -23.82
N ARG A 201 -13.33 -12.84 -23.86
CA ARG A 201 -12.37 -12.20 -24.78
C ARG A 201 -12.40 -10.66 -24.72
N SER A 202 -12.64 -10.13 -23.53
CA SER A 202 -12.78 -8.69 -23.29
C SER A 202 -11.65 -8.12 -22.43
N THR A 203 -10.51 -8.81 -22.36
CA THR A 203 -9.37 -8.42 -21.51
C THR A 203 -8.88 -7.02 -21.77
N ILE A 204 -8.59 -6.29 -20.70
CA ILE A 204 -7.99 -4.95 -20.80
C ILE A 204 -6.52 -5.12 -21.22
N SER A 205 -6.13 -4.43 -22.29
CA SER A 205 -4.76 -4.50 -22.81
C SER A 205 -3.83 -3.57 -22.03
N ALA A 206 -2.52 -3.83 -22.08
CA ALA A 206 -1.51 -2.92 -21.54
C ALA A 206 -1.62 -1.53 -22.18
N ALA A 207 -1.87 -1.46 -23.50
CA ALA A 207 -2.08 -0.18 -24.18
C ALA A 207 -3.29 0.58 -23.62
N SER A 208 -4.42 -0.11 -23.39
CA SER A 208 -5.61 0.49 -22.77
C SER A 208 -5.29 1.04 -21.38
N LEU A 209 -4.62 0.27 -20.52
CA LEU A 209 -4.22 0.76 -19.19
C LEU A 209 -3.31 1.99 -19.26
N LEU A 210 -2.29 1.95 -20.13
CA LEU A 210 -1.27 2.99 -20.19
C LEU A 210 -1.79 4.32 -20.76
N PHE A 211 -2.74 4.27 -21.71
CA PHE A 211 -3.16 5.45 -22.46
C PHE A 211 -4.59 5.94 -22.12
N ASP A 212 -5.43 5.12 -21.48
CA ASP A 212 -6.75 5.56 -21.05
C ASP A 212 -6.65 6.27 -19.69
N ASP A 213 -7.07 7.53 -19.63
CA ASP A 213 -7.05 8.37 -18.43
C ASP A 213 -8.40 8.43 -17.70
N THR A 214 -9.39 7.68 -18.18
CA THR A 214 -10.74 7.65 -17.61
C THR A 214 -11.02 6.32 -16.91
N LEU A 215 -11.47 6.40 -15.67
CA LEU A 215 -11.93 5.21 -14.94
C LEU A 215 -13.20 4.69 -15.62
N PRO A 216 -13.23 3.41 -16.05
CA PRO A 216 -14.37 2.89 -16.80
C PRO A 216 -15.58 2.77 -15.86
N ARG A 217 -16.77 3.21 -16.32
CA ARG A 217 -18.00 3.14 -15.50
C ARG A 217 -18.45 1.70 -15.25
N THR A 218 -18.24 0.85 -16.24
CA THR A 218 -18.44 -0.59 -16.18
C THR A 218 -17.08 -1.27 -16.03
N ARG A 219 -17.02 -2.47 -15.45
CA ARG A 219 -15.77 -3.26 -15.36
C ARG A 219 -14.64 -2.62 -14.54
N ARG A 220 -14.97 -1.76 -13.56
CA ARG A 220 -13.97 -1.17 -12.63
C ARG A 220 -13.10 -2.23 -11.96
N ASP A 221 -13.69 -3.32 -11.48
CA ASP A 221 -12.92 -4.38 -10.83
C ASP A 221 -11.90 -5.05 -11.75
N ALA A 222 -12.22 -5.21 -13.05
CA ALA A 222 -11.26 -5.70 -14.02
C ALA A 222 -10.14 -4.66 -14.29
N PHE A 223 -10.48 -3.37 -14.38
CA PHE A 223 -9.48 -2.31 -14.50
C PHE A 223 -8.53 -2.30 -13.29
N TYR A 224 -9.06 -2.37 -12.07
CA TYR A 224 -8.30 -2.45 -10.83
C TYR A 224 -7.41 -3.69 -10.77
N SER A 225 -7.96 -4.86 -11.11
CA SER A 225 -7.20 -6.12 -11.19
C SER A 225 -6.04 -5.97 -12.16
N CYS A 226 -6.32 -5.66 -13.43
CA CYS A 226 -5.30 -5.57 -14.48
C CYS A 226 -4.24 -4.50 -14.17
N SER A 227 -4.65 -3.37 -13.59
CA SER A 227 -3.74 -2.32 -13.12
C SER A 227 -2.78 -2.85 -12.06
N SER A 228 -3.31 -3.48 -11.02
CA SER A 228 -2.51 -4.04 -9.91
C SER A 228 -1.58 -5.17 -10.37
N GLU A 229 -2.03 -6.01 -11.29
CA GLU A 229 -1.22 -7.09 -11.88
C GLU A 229 -0.09 -6.54 -12.76
N LEU A 230 -0.34 -5.46 -13.52
CA LEU A 230 0.70 -4.82 -14.32
C LEU A 230 1.74 -4.14 -13.44
N VAL A 231 1.31 -3.46 -12.36
CA VAL A 231 2.22 -2.87 -11.36
C VAL A 231 3.06 -3.96 -10.70
N ALA A 232 2.45 -5.04 -10.21
CA ALA A 232 3.16 -6.16 -9.61
C ALA A 232 4.18 -6.77 -10.57
N PHE A 233 3.78 -7.05 -11.81
CA PHE A 233 4.67 -7.56 -12.85
C PHE A 233 5.89 -6.66 -13.08
N LEU A 234 5.70 -5.34 -13.21
CA LEU A 234 6.81 -4.40 -13.42
C LEU A 234 7.72 -4.26 -12.20
N ILE A 235 7.19 -4.43 -10.99
CA ILE A 235 8.00 -4.48 -9.77
C ILE A 235 8.81 -5.76 -9.73
N GLU A 236 8.21 -6.90 -10.06
CA GLU A 236 8.87 -8.22 -10.12
C GLU A 236 10.03 -8.26 -11.11
N GLN A 237 9.89 -7.58 -12.25
CA GLN A 237 10.98 -7.50 -13.23
C GLN A 237 12.23 -6.83 -12.65
N LYS A 238 12.08 -5.93 -11.66
CA LYS A 238 13.18 -5.23 -11.00
C LYS A 238 12.90 -4.97 -9.52
N ASP A 239 12.29 -3.82 -9.22
CA ASP A 239 11.94 -3.39 -7.87
C ASP A 239 10.99 -2.17 -7.93
N ALA A 240 10.39 -1.81 -6.78
CA ALA A 240 9.50 -0.65 -6.67
C ALA A 240 10.19 0.69 -7.01
N PRO A 241 11.43 0.99 -6.56
CA PRO A 241 12.12 2.22 -6.98
C PRO A 241 12.31 2.34 -8.49
N SER A 242 12.54 1.24 -9.20
CA SER A 242 12.65 1.22 -10.67
C SER A 242 11.31 1.46 -11.34
N PHE A 243 10.24 0.91 -10.79
CA PHE A 243 8.89 1.21 -11.23
C PHE A 243 8.55 2.72 -11.10
N LEU A 244 8.89 3.35 -9.98
CA LEU A 244 8.66 4.79 -9.79
C LEU A 244 9.50 5.65 -10.76
N ARG A 245 10.75 5.25 -11.04
CA ARG A 245 11.57 5.90 -12.08
C ARG A 245 10.94 5.75 -13.45
N PHE A 246 10.45 4.56 -13.79
CA PHE A 246 9.71 4.31 -15.03
C PHE A 246 8.51 5.24 -15.18
N LEU A 247 7.69 5.45 -14.15
CA LEU A 247 6.56 6.39 -14.23
C LEU A 247 7.03 7.83 -14.49
N SER A 248 8.05 8.29 -13.78
CA SER A 248 8.64 9.63 -13.96
C SER A 248 9.21 9.81 -15.36
N ASP A 249 9.83 8.77 -15.90
CA ASP A 249 10.48 8.76 -17.19
C ASP A 249 9.49 8.65 -18.36
N ALA A 250 8.48 7.79 -18.24
CA ALA A 250 7.41 7.62 -19.22
C ALA A 250 6.65 8.93 -19.45
N ARG A 251 6.43 9.72 -18.40
CA ARG A 251 5.82 11.05 -18.51
C ARG A 251 6.69 12.04 -19.30
N LYS A 252 8.01 11.94 -19.20
CA LYS A 252 8.95 12.85 -19.88
C LYS A 252 9.22 12.45 -21.33
N ARG A 253 9.31 11.14 -21.60
CA ARG A 253 9.83 10.60 -22.87
C ARG A 253 8.90 9.62 -23.59
N GLY A 254 7.72 9.35 -23.01
CA GLY A 254 6.78 8.35 -23.50
C GLY A 254 7.10 6.92 -23.01
N TYR A 255 6.07 6.08 -22.97
CA TYR A 255 6.15 4.72 -22.43
C TYR A 255 7.19 3.84 -23.13
N ASP A 256 7.27 3.85 -24.46
CA ASP A 256 8.19 2.98 -25.20
C ASP A 256 9.66 3.23 -24.84
N THR A 257 10.03 4.51 -24.74
CA THR A 257 11.40 4.91 -24.39
C THR A 257 11.71 4.54 -22.94
N ALA A 258 10.77 4.78 -22.02
CA ALA A 258 10.94 4.46 -20.61
C ALA A 258 10.97 2.95 -20.34
N LEU A 259 10.13 2.15 -21.03
CA LEU A 259 10.17 0.69 -21.00
C LEU A 259 11.52 0.16 -21.48
N LYS A 260 12.07 0.77 -22.54
CA LYS A 260 13.38 0.36 -23.06
C LYS A 260 14.50 0.69 -22.08
N SER A 261 14.54 1.88 -21.50
CA SER A 261 15.62 2.26 -20.56
C SER A 261 15.51 1.58 -19.21
N GLU A 262 14.32 1.54 -18.62
CA GLU A 262 14.15 1.01 -17.27
C GLU A 262 13.99 -0.51 -17.24
N TYR A 263 13.54 -1.16 -18.31
CA TYR A 263 13.27 -2.61 -18.30
C TYR A 263 13.87 -3.39 -19.47
N ASN A 264 14.51 -2.73 -20.43
CA ASN A 264 14.91 -3.34 -21.72
C ASN A 264 13.72 -3.94 -22.50
N ILE A 265 12.51 -3.42 -22.26
CA ILE A 265 11.29 -3.84 -22.95
C ILE A 265 11.09 -2.94 -24.18
N ASN A 266 11.19 -3.54 -25.37
CA ASN A 266 10.96 -2.88 -26.66
C ASN A 266 9.48 -2.48 -26.90
N GLY A 267 9.01 -1.46 -26.18
CA GLY A 267 7.71 -0.83 -26.38
C GLY A 267 6.51 -1.59 -25.80
N VAL A 268 5.34 -0.94 -25.85
CA VAL A 268 4.10 -1.43 -25.21
C VAL A 268 3.64 -2.79 -25.76
N SER A 269 3.84 -3.07 -27.06
CA SER A 269 3.49 -4.38 -27.64
C SER A 269 4.35 -5.52 -27.07
N HIS A 270 5.63 -5.28 -26.80
CA HIS A 270 6.49 -6.26 -26.16
C HIS A 270 6.11 -6.45 -24.69
N LEU A 271 5.79 -5.35 -23.98
CA LEU A 271 5.25 -5.41 -22.62
C LEU A 271 4.00 -6.30 -22.55
N GLN A 272 3.05 -6.10 -23.46
CA GLN A 272 1.82 -6.89 -23.52
C GLN A 272 2.10 -8.39 -23.65
N SER A 273 3.05 -8.78 -24.49
CA SER A 273 3.44 -10.19 -24.68
C SER A 273 4.10 -10.77 -23.43
N LEU A 274 5.04 -10.04 -22.82
CA LEU A 274 5.72 -10.48 -21.60
C LEU A 274 4.73 -10.64 -20.44
N TRP A 275 3.87 -9.65 -20.23
CA TRP A 275 2.88 -9.67 -19.17
C TRP A 275 1.86 -10.82 -19.34
N ARG A 276 1.40 -11.09 -20.57
CA ARG A 276 0.50 -12.24 -20.83
C ARG A 276 1.17 -13.58 -20.56
N ASN A 277 2.43 -13.73 -20.94
CA ASN A 277 3.19 -14.95 -20.68
C ASN A 277 3.38 -15.15 -19.18
N HIS A 278 3.69 -14.07 -18.45
CA HIS A 278 3.79 -14.08 -17.00
C HIS A 278 2.48 -14.51 -16.33
N HIS A 279 1.36 -13.91 -16.72
CA HIS A 279 0.04 -14.24 -16.17
C HIS A 279 -0.35 -15.71 -16.46
N ALA A 280 -0.02 -16.24 -17.65
CA ALA A 280 -0.25 -17.64 -17.98
C ALA A 280 0.56 -18.61 -17.11
N GLN A 281 1.79 -18.25 -16.74
CA GLN A 281 2.68 -19.06 -15.88
C GLN A 281 2.26 -19.01 -14.41
N HIS A 282 1.76 -17.86 -13.94
CA HIS A 282 1.40 -17.62 -12.53
C HIS A 282 -0.10 -17.78 -12.25
N ARG A 283 -0.87 -18.33 -13.19
CA ARG A 283 -2.32 -18.53 -13.05
C ARG A 283 -2.72 -19.36 -11.81
N SER A 284 -1.77 -20.14 -11.29
CA SER A 284 -1.93 -21.07 -10.17
C SER A 284 -1.29 -20.62 -8.86
N GLN A 285 -0.53 -19.51 -8.84
CA GLN A 285 0.17 -19.00 -7.65
C GLN A 285 0.24 -17.46 -7.72
N PRO A 286 -0.35 -16.72 -6.76
CA PRO A 286 -0.16 -15.27 -6.68
C PRO A 286 1.28 -14.98 -6.23
N ALA A 287 2.22 -15.03 -7.17
CA ALA A 287 3.61 -14.69 -6.90
C ALA A 287 3.77 -13.16 -6.81
N ALA A 288 4.65 -12.75 -5.89
CA ALA A 288 5.21 -11.41 -5.68
C ALA A 288 4.45 -10.35 -4.87
N LEU A 289 3.55 -10.76 -3.97
CA LEU A 289 3.00 -9.83 -2.98
C LEU A 289 3.41 -10.14 -1.54
N GLU A 290 4.42 -11.00 -1.39
CA GLU A 290 4.99 -11.35 -0.10
C GLU A 290 5.86 -10.22 0.49
N SER A 291 6.34 -9.30 -0.37
CA SER A 291 7.12 -8.11 0.02
C SER A 291 6.25 -6.91 0.41
N LEU A 292 4.94 -6.94 0.11
CA LEU A 292 3.93 -5.96 0.55
C LEU A 292 3.01 -6.56 1.61
N ARG A 293 3.50 -7.52 2.42
CA ARG A 293 2.74 -8.05 3.56
C ARG A 293 2.32 -6.88 4.45
N LEU A 294 1.02 -6.59 4.39
CA LEU A 294 0.29 -5.84 5.40
C LEU A 294 0.56 -6.46 6.78
N LEU A 295 0.37 -5.66 7.82
CA LEU A 295 0.36 -6.06 9.23
C LEU A 295 -0.73 -7.12 9.52
N GLY A 296 -0.52 -8.33 9.01
CA GLY A 296 -1.33 -9.52 9.26
C GLY A 296 -0.56 -10.50 10.13
N ALA A 297 -0.17 -10.07 11.33
CA ALA A 297 0.31 -10.95 12.41
C ALA A 297 0.20 -10.28 13.79
N ALA A 298 -0.80 -9.43 13.99
CA ALA A 298 -1.13 -8.85 15.30
C ALA A 298 -2.65 -8.83 15.50
N GLN A 299 -3.25 -10.03 15.46
CA GLN A 299 -4.48 -10.36 16.18
C GLN A 299 -4.30 -11.76 16.77
#